data_AF-A0A256YFR7-F1
#
_entry.id   AF-A0A256YFR7-F1
#
_cell.length_a   1.000
_cell.length_b   1.000
_cell.length_c   1.000
_cell.angle_alpha   90.00
_cell.angle_beta   90.00
_cell.angle_gamma   90.00
#
_symmetry.space_group_name_H-M   'P 1'
#
loop_
_entity.id
_entity.type
_entity.pdbx_description
1 polymer ?
#
loop_
_entity_poly.entity_id
_entity_poly.type
_entity_poly.pdbx_seq_one_letter_code
_entity_poly.pdbx_strand_id
1 'polypeptide(L)'
;MKELKWLMKFVLIGPILDFDLLEIFVKWIKEINPFLVYVEYDIYNWKLPEPSLGKTMELIEKLSKSTLVIKNYQTCMVRGLG
;
A
#
# COMPACT_ATOMS: atom_id res chain seq x y z
N MET A 1 -1.16 0.19 -17.60
CA MET A 1 -2.31 0.55 -16.72
C MET A 1 -2.78 2.01 -16.87
N LYS A 2 -1.87 2.99 -17.01
CA LYS A 2 -2.20 4.41 -17.22
C LYS A 2 -3.14 4.66 -18.40
N GLU A 3 -2.87 4.03 -19.54
CA GLU A 3 -3.62 4.22 -20.79
C GLU A 3 -5.01 3.56 -20.79
N LEU A 4 -5.28 2.67 -19.84
CA LEU A 4 -6.59 2.01 -19.73
C LEU A 4 -7.65 3.03 -19.28
N LYS A 5 -8.65 3.31 -20.12
CA LYS A 5 -9.76 4.21 -19.79
C LYS A 5 -10.87 3.48 -19.03
N TRP A 6 -10.56 3.03 -17.82
CA TRP A 6 -11.51 2.40 -16.90
C TRP A 6 -11.63 3.22 -15.61
N LEU A 7 -12.86 3.49 -15.19
CA LEU A 7 -13.12 4.34 -14.02
C LEU A 7 -12.87 3.63 -12.69
N MET A 8 -13.13 2.33 -12.61
CA MET A 8 -13.05 1.56 -11.36
C MET A 8 -11.78 0.70 -11.32
N LYS A 9 -10.62 1.32 -11.47
CA LYS A 9 -9.35 0.61 -11.32
C LYS A 9 -9.09 0.34 -9.84
N PHE A 10 -8.63 -0.86 -9.55
CA PHE A 10 -8.26 -1.32 -8.22
C PHE A 10 -6.79 -1.72 -8.22
N VAL A 11 -6.06 -1.34 -7.18
CA VAL A 11 -4.67 -1.77 -6.97
C VAL A 11 -4.53 -2.42 -5.60
N LEU A 12 -4.04 -3.65 -5.58
CA LEU A 12 -3.63 -4.35 -4.37
C LEU A 12 -2.11 -4.21 -4.20
N ILE A 13 -1.67 -3.67 -3.07
CA ILE A 13 -0.28 -3.61 -2.63
C ILE A 13 -0.15 -4.62 -1.47
N GLY A 14 0.15 -5.87 -1.82
CA GLY A 14 0.03 -6.99 -0.90
C GLY A 14 0.90 -8.20 -1.22
N PRO A 15 1.68 -8.73 -0.25
CA PRO A 15 2.10 -8.04 0.97
C PRO A 15 3.02 -6.87 0.62
N ILE A 16 2.89 -5.75 1.33
CA ILE A 16 3.76 -4.60 1.15
C ILE A 16 5.17 -4.94 1.62
N LEU A 17 6.12 -4.86 0.69
CA LEU A 17 7.55 -5.01 0.95
C LEU A 17 8.19 -3.65 1.21
N ASP A 18 9.32 -3.64 1.90
CA ASP A 18 10.07 -2.42 2.14
C ASP A 18 10.56 -1.80 0.81
N PHE A 19 10.50 -0.47 0.72
CA PHE A 19 10.76 0.27 -0.53
C PHE A 19 11.49 1.58 -0.26
N ASP A 20 12.48 2.00 -1.04
CA ASP A 20 13.25 3.20 -0.68
C ASP A 20 12.68 4.51 -1.25
N LEU A 21 12.02 4.44 -2.41
CA LEU A 21 11.66 5.62 -3.21
C LEU A 21 10.18 5.95 -3.07
N LEU A 22 9.77 6.39 -1.88
CA LEU A 22 8.36 6.66 -1.54
C LEU A 22 7.67 7.58 -2.55
N GLU A 23 8.31 8.68 -2.96
CA GLU A 23 7.71 9.64 -3.91
C GLU A 23 7.49 9.02 -5.30
N ILE A 24 8.44 8.20 -5.75
CA ILE A 24 8.32 7.50 -7.04
C ILE A 24 7.22 6.45 -6.95
N PHE A 25 7.15 5.71 -5.85
CA PHE A 25 6.13 4.69 -5.65
C PHE A 25 4.73 5.32 -5.66
N VAL A 26 4.52 6.41 -4.91
CA VAL A 26 3.28 7.20 -4.92
C VAL A 26 2.95 7.70 -6.33
N LYS A 27 3.94 8.23 -7.06
CA LYS A 27 3.76 8.71 -8.43
C LYS A 27 3.25 7.60 -9.34
N TRP A 28 3.85 6.42 -9.31
CA TRP A 28 3.42 5.28 -10.13
C TRP A 28 1.98 4.88 -9.85
N ILE A 29 1.58 4.80 -8.58
CA ILE A 29 0.20 4.47 -8.21
C ILE A 29 -0.77 5.57 -8.69
N LYS A 30 -0.42 6.85 -8.53
CA LYS A 30 -1.25 7.97 -9.02
C LYS A 30 -1.40 7.98 -10.54
N GLU A 31 -0.36 7.60 -11.27
CA GLU A 31 -0.42 7.50 -12.74
C GLU A 31 -1.35 6.37 -13.23
N ILE A 32 -1.60 5.36 -12.41
CA ILE A 32 -2.63 4.34 -12.71
C ILE A 32 -4.03 4.96 -12.65
N ASN A 33 -4.22 6.01 -11.84
CA ASN A 33 -5.50 6.61 -11.47
C ASN A 33 -6.51 5.59 -10.91
N PRO A 34 -6.18 4.90 -9.80
CA PRO A 34 -7.08 3.93 -9.17
C PRO A 34 -8.24 4.62 -8.45
N PHE A 35 -9.41 3.99 -8.49
CA PHE A 35 -10.52 4.31 -7.61
C PHE A 35 -10.23 3.88 -6.17
N LEU A 36 -9.61 2.71 -6.01
CA LEU A 36 -9.32 2.09 -4.73
C LEU A 36 -7.92 1.47 -4.72
N VAL A 37 -7.20 1.68 -3.62
CA VAL A 37 -5.94 0.98 -3.29
C VAL A 37 -6.14 0.20 -2.01
N TYR A 38 -5.74 -1.07 -1.99
CA TYR A 38 -5.71 -1.90 -0.80
C TYR A 38 -4.26 -2.17 -0.40
N VAL A 39 -3.89 -1.90 0.84
CA VAL A 39 -2.54 -2.12 1.37
C VAL A 39 -2.60 -3.18 2.45
N GLU A 40 -1.85 -4.27 2.29
CA GLU A 40 -1.79 -5.37 3.24
C GLU A 40 -0.34 -5.76 3.56
N TYR A 41 -0.11 -6.20 4.79
CA TYR A 41 1.14 -6.81 5.24
C TYR A 41 1.17 -8.31 4.90
N ASP A 42 2.26 -9.00 5.23
CA ASP A 42 2.41 -10.45 5.09
C ASP A 42 1.46 -11.18 6.05
N ILE A 43 0.29 -11.57 5.53
CA ILE A 43 -0.74 -12.28 6.31
C ILE A 43 -0.36 -13.73 6.63
N TYR A 44 0.55 -14.34 5.85
CA TYR A 44 0.96 -15.73 6.01
C TYR A 44 2.21 -15.90 6.87
N ASN A 45 2.76 -14.80 7.40
CA ASN A 45 3.92 -14.78 8.29
C ASN A 45 5.15 -15.50 7.68
N TRP A 46 5.35 -15.33 6.38
CA TRP A 46 6.53 -15.78 5.64
C TRP A 46 7.79 -14.97 5.99
N LYS A 47 7.67 -13.96 6.86
CA LYS A 47 8.77 -13.10 7.35
C LYS A 47 9.42 -12.32 6.19
N LEU A 48 8.57 -11.83 5.30
CA LEU A 48 9.01 -10.96 4.21
C LEU A 48 9.58 -9.65 4.76
N PRO A 49 10.46 -8.97 3.99
CA PRO A 49 11.00 -7.67 4.40
C PRO A 49 9.90 -6.61 4.33
N GLU A 50 9.11 -6.48 5.40
CA GLU A 50 8.02 -5.51 5.51
C GLU A 50 8.57 -4.10 5.87
N PRO A 51 7.97 -3.02 5.36
CA PRO A 51 8.30 -1.67 5.79
C PRO A 51 7.88 -1.43 7.24
N SER A 52 8.46 -0.40 7.87
CA SER A 52 7.99 0.07 9.17
C SER A 52 6.55 0.61 9.09
N LEU A 53 5.83 0.59 10.22
CA LEU A 53 4.47 1.15 10.29
C LEU A 53 4.44 2.62 9.86
N GLY A 54 5.42 3.42 10.29
CA GLY A 54 5.52 4.84 9.92
C GLY A 54 5.65 5.04 8.41
N LYS A 55 6.50 4.23 7.75
CA LYS A 55 6.72 4.28 6.30
C LYS A 55 5.46 3.91 5.52
N THR A 56 4.73 2.90 5.98
CA THR A 56 3.43 2.52 5.41
C THR A 56 2.36 3.60 5.65
N MET A 57 2.34 4.24 6.82
CA MET A 57 1.42 5.33 7.12
C MET A 57 1.67 6.54 6.21
N GLU A 58 2.93 6.88 5.94
CA GLU A 58 3.30 7.97 5.03
C GLU A 58 2.83 7.68 3.59
N LEU A 59 3.01 6.44 3.12
CA LEU A 59 2.47 5.98 1.83
C LEU A 59 0.95 6.15 1.77
N ILE A 60 0.23 5.65 2.78
CA ILE A 60 -1.23 5.73 2.86
C ILE A 60 -1.69 7.20 2.87
N GLU A 61 -1.02 8.07 3.62
CA GLU A 61 -1.36 9.49 3.68
C GLU A 61 -1.22 10.14 2.30
N LYS A 62 -0.11 9.88 1.58
CA LYS A 62 0.14 10.46 0.25
C LYS A 62 -0.84 9.96 -0.82
N LEU A 63 -1.27 8.70 -0.75
CA LEU A 63 -2.24 8.09 -1.66
C LEU A 63 -3.67 8.56 -1.37
N SER A 64 -4.06 8.63 -0.10
CA SER A 64 -5.40 9.04 0.35
C SER A 64 -5.80 10.45 -0.10
N LYS A 65 -4.84 11.27 -0.56
CA LYS A 65 -5.10 12.59 -1.17
C LYS A 65 -5.87 12.52 -2.49
N SER A 66 -5.87 11.39 -3.19
CA SER A 66 -6.48 11.26 -4.53
C SER A 66 -7.18 9.94 -4.81
N THR A 67 -7.10 8.95 -3.93
CA THR A 67 -7.74 7.64 -4.09
C THR A 67 -8.25 7.13 -2.75
N LEU A 68 -9.27 6.27 -2.76
CA LEU A 68 -9.69 5.57 -1.54
C LEU A 68 -8.60 4.56 -1.16
N VAL A 69 -8.18 4.55 0.10
CA VAL A 69 -7.20 3.58 0.60
C VAL A 69 -7.80 2.75 1.72
N ILE A 70 -7.79 1.42 1.55
CA ILE A 70 -8.15 0.46 2.60
C ILE A 70 -6.86 -0.23 3.06
N LYS A 71 -6.75 -0.50 4.36
CA LYS A 71 -5.54 -1.03 4.98
C LYS A 71 -5.85 -2.21 5.91
N ASN A 72 -5.03 -3.25 5.85
CA ASN A 72 -5.08 -4.39 6.76
C ASN A 72 -3.79 -4.51 7.59
N TYR A 73 -3.90 -4.45 8.93
CA TYR A 73 -2.79 -4.49 9.88
C TYR A 73 -2.63 -5.82 10.62
N GLN A 74 -3.28 -6.89 10.16
CA GLN A 74 -3.38 -8.13 10.94
C GLN A 74 -2.02 -8.66 11.44
N THR A 75 -0.94 -8.45 10.69
CA THR A 75 0.42 -8.88 11.08
C THR A 75 1.14 -7.89 12.02
N CYS A 76 0.91 -6.58 11.88
CA CYS A 76 1.66 -5.55 12.60
C CYS A 76 1.20 -5.39 14.07
N MET A 77 -0.07 -5.65 14.38
CA MET A 77 -0.57 -5.54 15.77
C MET A 77 -0.31 -6.79 16.62
N VAL A 78 -0.12 -7.96 16.01
CA VAL A 78 0.13 -9.21 16.75
C VAL A 78 1.58 -9.29 17.23
N ARG A 79 2.52 -8.59 16.57
CA ARG A 79 3.95 -8.60 16.91
C ARG A 79 4.38 -7.55 17.95
N GLY A 80 3.46 -6.70 18.42
CA GLY A 80 3.74 -5.64 19.43
C GLY A 80 3.32 -5.96 20.87
N LEU A 81 2.91 -7.20 21.16
CA LEU A 81 2.47 -7.65 22.49
C LEU A 81 3.29 -8.85 23.01
N GLY A 82 4.56 -8.97 22.59
CA GLY A 82 5.49 -10.01 23.03
C GLY A 82 6.72 -9.44 23.68
#